data_AF-A0A603JG45-F1
#
_entry.id   AF-A0A603JG45-F1
#
_cell.length_a   1.000
_cell.length_b   1.000
_cell.length_c   1.000
_cell.angle_alpha   90.00
_cell.angle_beta   90.00
_cell.angle_gamma   90.00
#
_symmetry.space_group_name_H-M   'P 1'
#
loop_
_entity.id
_entity.type
_entity.pdbx_description
1 polymer ?
#
loop_
_entity_poly.entity_id
_entity_poly.type
_entity_poly.pdbx_seq_one_letter_code
_entity_poly.pdbx_strand_id
1 'polypeptide(L)'
;MPQGLPVSNVVNVDVIIGPRAATGRNFGSLLILGTSTVIPVKERLRLYSSKEDIGADFGVDSPEYEAATVYFSQSPRPKEVYVGRWAKTLATGEAGAAEKLMDAVNAVMGYTNWYGLGIADKEDIADDDWLKVAAAVEASGVSRILAITTADPASVEATSTTDLAYKLKAAKYARTFVQYSTSSKYAALSAFGRAFTVNFNGSNTTITLKFKQEPGITYETLTTDQAAVLDAKNCNVFVYYQNDTAILQQGVMSSGDFFDERHGLDWLQNYVQTNLYNLLYTSTTKVPQTDAGVTRLLSNVEQSMDQSVTNGLVAAGVWNGGPIGQLDSGDTLTKGYYVYAQPISEQAQADREARKAPVIQVACKLAGAVHFADVQINVVR
;
A
#
# COMPACT_ATOMS: atom_id res chain seq x y z
N MET A 1 57.60 -13.56 39.67
CA MET A 1 56.80 -14.11 38.55
C MET A 1 57.46 -13.64 37.26
N PRO A 2 57.75 -14.51 36.28
CA PRO A 2 58.33 -14.06 35.02
C PRO A 2 57.32 -13.19 34.27
N GLN A 3 57.77 -12.02 33.81
CA GLN A 3 56.95 -11.09 33.04
C GLN A 3 56.92 -11.58 31.58
N GLY A 4 55.91 -12.38 31.24
CA GLY A 4 55.70 -12.88 29.88
C GLY A 4 55.28 -11.76 28.93
N LEU A 5 55.74 -11.83 27.67
CA LEU A 5 55.30 -10.91 26.62
C LEU A 5 53.78 -11.02 26.41
N PRO A 6 53.07 -9.91 26.20
CA PRO A 6 51.63 -9.94 25.93
C PRO A 6 51.33 -10.82 24.70
N VAL A 7 50.32 -11.69 24.80
CA VAL A 7 49.85 -12.52 23.66
C VAL A 7 49.38 -11.65 22.48
N SER A 8 49.00 -10.40 22.73
CA SER A 8 48.70 -9.37 21.73
C SER A 8 49.87 -9.02 20.81
N ASN A 9 51.11 -9.39 21.15
CA ASN A 9 52.28 -9.24 20.27
C ASN A 9 52.34 -10.31 19.17
N VAL A 10 51.58 -11.40 19.31
CA VAL A 10 51.54 -12.53 18.35
C VAL A 10 50.17 -12.67 17.71
N VAL A 11 49.08 -12.42 18.46
CA VAL A 11 47.70 -12.53 17.98
C VAL A 11 46.87 -11.36 18.53
N ASN A 12 46.29 -10.55 17.65
CA ASN A 12 45.38 -9.47 18.02
C ASN A 12 43.92 -9.91 17.77
N VAL A 13 43.02 -9.63 18.71
CA VAL A 13 41.59 -9.98 18.62
C VAL A 13 40.75 -8.72 18.82
N ASP A 14 40.10 -8.26 17.75
CA ASP A 14 39.18 -7.12 17.78
C ASP A 14 37.73 -7.60 17.81
N VAL A 15 36.91 -6.99 18.68
CA VAL A 15 35.47 -7.22 18.75
C VAL A 15 34.76 -6.06 18.06
N ILE A 16 34.19 -6.32 16.89
CA ILE A 16 33.46 -5.33 16.10
C ILE A 16 31.96 -5.50 16.38
N ILE A 17 31.33 -4.46 16.91
CA ILE A 17 29.86 -4.41 17.03
C ILE A 17 29.31 -4.03 15.66
N GLY A 18 28.52 -4.93 15.06
CA GLY A 18 27.88 -4.70 13.76
C GLY A 18 26.74 -3.67 13.82
N PRO A 19 26.42 -3.01 12.70
CA PRO A 19 25.35 -2.02 12.67
C PRO A 19 23.95 -2.68 12.74
N ARG A 20 22.97 -1.93 13.25
CA ARG A 20 21.57 -2.38 13.38
C ARG A 20 20.86 -2.28 12.02
N ALA A 21 20.18 -3.35 11.61
CA ALA A 21 19.41 -3.39 10.37
C ALA A 21 18.26 -2.37 10.33
N ALA A 22 17.99 -1.83 9.15
CA ALA A 22 16.83 -0.99 8.88
C ALA A 22 15.54 -1.82 8.92
N THR A 23 14.45 -1.21 9.39
CA THR A 23 13.11 -1.83 9.42
C THR A 23 12.33 -1.44 8.15
N GLY A 24 11.51 -2.35 7.62
CA GLY A 24 10.62 -2.07 6.49
C GLY A 24 9.50 -1.07 6.86
N ARG A 25 8.86 -0.49 5.84
CA ARG A 25 7.70 0.40 6.04
C ARG A 25 6.45 -0.40 6.42
N ASN A 26 5.55 0.24 7.16
CA ASN A 26 4.25 -0.34 7.49
C ASN A 26 3.22 -0.01 6.40
N PHE A 27 2.82 -1.04 5.64
CA PHE A 27 1.77 -0.95 4.62
C PHE A 27 0.35 -1.10 5.19
N GLY A 28 0.21 -1.25 6.51
CA GLY A 28 -1.04 -1.19 7.25
C GLY A 28 -1.25 0.14 8.01
N SER A 29 -0.48 1.18 7.68
CA SER A 29 -0.56 2.47 8.36
C SER A 29 -1.38 3.49 7.57
N LEU A 30 -2.55 3.84 8.07
CA LEU A 30 -3.39 4.92 7.55
C LEU A 30 -2.98 6.28 8.16
N LEU A 31 -3.06 7.34 7.35
CA LEU A 31 -3.07 8.73 7.78
C LEU A 31 -4.46 9.32 7.53
N ILE A 32 -5.13 9.82 8.57
CA ILE A 32 -6.35 10.61 8.47
C ILE A 32 -5.94 12.09 8.59
N LEU A 33 -6.05 12.85 7.50
CA LEU A 33 -5.74 14.26 7.47
C LEU A 33 -6.98 15.08 7.84
N GLY A 34 -6.96 15.73 9.00
CA GLY A 34 -8.11 16.39 9.61
C GLY A 34 -7.99 17.90 9.75
N THR A 35 -9.14 18.59 9.83
CA THR A 35 -9.23 20.06 9.94
C THR A 35 -9.26 20.59 11.37
N SER A 36 -9.30 19.73 12.38
CA SER A 36 -9.32 20.12 13.79
C SER A 36 -8.00 20.74 14.26
N THR A 37 -8.07 21.72 15.17
CA THR A 37 -6.94 22.51 15.68
C THR A 37 -6.17 21.86 16.83
N VAL A 38 -6.49 20.59 17.14
CA VAL A 38 -5.96 19.85 18.30
C VAL A 38 -4.48 19.51 18.15
N ILE A 39 -4.07 19.09 16.95
CA ILE A 39 -2.65 18.87 16.63
C ILE A 39 -2.05 20.20 16.15
N PRO A 40 -1.01 20.72 16.82
CA PRO A 40 -0.32 21.92 16.36
C PRO A 40 0.31 21.72 14.97
N VAL A 41 0.32 22.78 14.16
CA VAL A 41 0.94 22.82 12.82
C VAL A 41 2.40 22.38 12.83
N LYS A 42 3.12 22.65 13.94
CA LYS A 42 4.51 22.23 14.15
C LYS A 42 4.68 20.73 14.39
N GLU A 43 3.69 20.09 15.04
CA GLU A 43 3.69 18.65 15.27
C GLU A 43 3.28 17.90 13.98
N ARG A 44 2.28 18.43 13.28
CA ARG A 44 1.79 18.00 11.96
C ARG A 44 1.16 16.61 11.90
N LEU A 45 1.75 15.59 12.51
CA LEU A 45 1.22 14.22 12.61
C LEU A 45 1.37 13.69 14.03
N ARG A 46 0.32 13.05 14.55
CA ARG A 46 0.37 12.27 15.80
C ARG A 46 -0.10 10.84 15.54
N LEU A 47 0.60 9.87 16.14
CA LEU A 47 0.22 8.45 16.09
C LEU A 47 -0.79 8.12 17.20
N TYR A 48 -1.83 7.39 16.85
CA TYR A 48 -2.81 6.85 17.77
C TYR A 48 -2.96 5.33 17.60
N SER A 49 -3.31 4.65 18.69
CA SER A 49 -3.51 3.20 18.72
C SER A 49 -4.98 2.78 18.92
N SER A 50 -5.85 3.75 19.17
CA SER A 50 -7.26 3.54 19.43
C SER A 50 -8.08 4.76 19.01
N LYS A 51 -9.38 4.54 18.75
CA LYS A 51 -10.31 5.66 18.52
C LYS A 51 -10.61 6.41 19.82
N GLU A 52 -10.54 5.74 20.97
CA GLU A 52 -10.81 6.30 22.28
C GLU A 52 -9.82 7.42 22.62
N ASP A 53 -8.54 7.24 22.29
CA ASP A 53 -7.51 8.28 22.46
C ASP A 53 -7.78 9.50 21.57
N ILE A 54 -8.22 9.26 20.32
CA ILE A 54 -8.62 10.34 19.40
C ILE A 54 -9.86 11.06 19.94
N GLY A 55 -10.83 10.32 20.49
CA GLY A 55 -12.03 10.89 21.08
C GLY A 55 -11.75 11.74 22.32
N ALA A 56 -10.74 11.38 23.11
CA ALA A 56 -10.28 12.16 24.25
C ALA A 56 -9.62 13.48 23.82
N ASP A 57 -8.80 13.45 22.77
CA ASP A 57 -8.06 14.62 22.29
C ASP A 57 -8.91 15.56 21.41
N PHE A 58 -9.74 15.00 20.52
CA PHE A 58 -10.51 15.76 19.52
C PHE A 58 -12.00 15.91 19.84
N GLY A 59 -12.52 15.11 20.76
CA GLY A 59 -13.95 14.97 20.97
C GLY A 59 -14.59 13.98 19.98
N VAL A 60 -15.70 13.38 20.41
CA VAL A 60 -16.42 12.35 19.65
C VAL A 60 -17.21 12.88 18.45
N ASP A 61 -17.40 14.20 18.35
CA ASP A 61 -18.10 14.88 17.24
C ASP A 61 -17.10 15.46 16.20
N SER A 62 -15.82 15.07 16.29
CA SER A 62 -14.78 15.48 15.35
C SER A 62 -14.79 14.59 14.09
N PRO A 63 -14.53 15.15 12.90
CA PRO A 63 -14.46 14.35 11.68
C PRO A 63 -13.31 13.32 11.75
N GLU A 64 -12.24 13.62 12.49
CA GLU A 64 -11.13 12.68 12.73
C GLU A 64 -11.58 11.47 13.55
N TYR A 65 -12.39 11.67 14.59
CA TYR A 65 -12.93 10.56 15.40
C TYR A 65 -13.93 9.71 14.60
N GLU A 66 -14.80 10.34 13.80
CA GLU A 66 -15.74 9.61 12.93
C GLU A 66 -15.01 8.74 11.91
N ALA A 67 -14.01 9.31 11.22
CA ALA A 67 -13.17 8.59 10.28
C ALA A 67 -12.39 7.44 10.96
N ALA A 68 -11.79 7.71 12.12
CA ALA A 68 -11.07 6.69 12.90
C ALA A 68 -12.00 5.58 13.41
N THR A 69 -13.24 5.90 13.75
CA THR A 69 -14.23 4.92 14.20
C THR A 69 -14.51 3.89 13.11
N VAL A 70 -14.72 4.34 11.87
CA VAL A 70 -14.92 3.42 10.74
C VAL A 70 -13.68 2.55 10.51
N TYR A 71 -12.49 3.16 10.51
CA TYR A 71 -11.23 2.44 10.30
C TYR A 71 -10.95 1.36 11.37
N PHE A 72 -11.18 1.67 12.65
CA PHE A 72 -10.96 0.74 13.76
C PHE A 72 -12.11 -0.25 14.01
N SER A 73 -13.21 -0.19 13.25
CA SER A 73 -14.36 -1.12 13.44
C SER A 73 -14.16 -2.49 12.80
N GLN A 74 -13.03 -2.71 12.13
CA GLN A 74 -12.73 -3.94 11.42
C GLN A 74 -12.38 -5.10 12.35
N SER A 75 -12.60 -6.33 11.85
CA SER A 75 -12.16 -7.57 12.49
C SER A 75 -11.34 -8.41 11.50
N PRO A 76 -10.03 -8.60 11.72
CA PRO A 76 -9.20 -8.03 12.79
C PRO A 76 -9.15 -6.51 12.74
N ARG A 77 -8.83 -5.88 13.88
CA ARG A 77 -8.73 -4.43 14.02
C ARG A 77 -7.33 -3.92 13.61
N PRO A 78 -7.23 -2.81 12.85
CA PRO A 78 -5.96 -2.12 12.66
C PRO A 78 -5.30 -1.74 13.99
N LYS A 79 -3.97 -1.70 14.02
CA LYS A 79 -3.22 -1.45 15.27
C LYS A 79 -2.94 0.03 15.52
N GLU A 80 -2.85 0.80 14.45
CA GLU A 80 -2.42 2.19 14.51
C GLU A 80 -3.02 3.02 13.37
N VAL A 81 -3.14 4.32 13.63
CA VAL A 81 -3.52 5.35 12.66
C VAL A 81 -2.75 6.62 12.99
N TYR A 82 -2.24 7.30 11.97
CA TYR A 82 -1.76 8.66 12.12
C TYR A 82 -2.93 9.62 11.91
N VAL A 83 -3.05 10.62 12.78
CA VAL A 83 -3.91 11.78 12.52
C VAL A 83 -3.02 12.95 12.15
N GLY A 84 -3.26 13.51 10.98
CA GLY A 84 -2.52 14.64 10.41
C GLY A 84 -3.30 15.94 10.51
N ARG A 85 -2.57 17.05 10.58
CA ARG A 85 -3.13 18.39 10.65
C ARG A 85 -3.19 19.06 9.27
N TRP A 86 -4.41 19.29 8.76
CA TRP A 86 -4.69 20.26 7.72
C TRP A 86 -5.13 21.58 8.36
N ALA A 87 -4.28 22.60 8.29
CA ALA A 87 -4.50 23.90 8.92
C ALA A 87 -5.52 24.76 8.16
N LYS A 88 -6.75 24.26 7.94
CA LYS A 88 -7.84 25.01 7.29
C LYS A 88 -8.22 26.27 8.10
N THR A 89 -8.14 26.16 9.42
CA THR A 89 -8.18 27.26 10.39
C THR A 89 -6.98 27.14 11.33
N LEU A 90 -6.63 28.18 12.10
CA LEU A 90 -5.54 28.14 13.08
C LEU A 90 -6.09 28.19 14.50
N ALA A 91 -5.40 27.54 15.44
CA ALA A 91 -5.70 27.72 16.86
C ALA A 91 -5.35 29.15 17.32
N THR A 92 -6.01 29.64 18.37
CA THR A 92 -5.69 30.96 18.93
C THR A 92 -4.22 31.01 19.37
N GLY A 93 -3.46 31.96 18.82
CA GLY A 93 -2.03 32.13 19.12
C GLY A 93 -1.09 31.19 18.34
N GLU A 94 -1.62 30.36 17.44
CA GLU A 94 -0.81 29.54 16.55
C GLU A 94 -0.24 30.38 15.40
N ALA A 95 1.08 30.32 15.23
CA ALA A 95 1.77 31.02 14.15
C ALA A 95 1.65 30.23 12.83
N GLY A 96 1.28 30.91 11.75
CA GLY A 96 1.15 30.32 10.42
C GLY A 96 0.11 31.04 9.58
N ALA A 97 -0.28 30.42 8.47
CA ALA A 97 -1.40 30.83 7.65
C ALA A 97 -2.35 29.63 7.46
N ALA A 98 -3.61 29.92 7.16
CA ALA A 98 -4.54 28.88 6.73
C ALA A 98 -4.03 28.23 5.42
N GLU A 99 -4.08 26.92 5.35
CA GLU A 99 -3.56 26.11 4.26
C GLU A 99 -4.69 25.61 3.36
N LYS A 100 -4.46 25.55 2.04
CA LYS A 100 -5.34 24.78 1.16
C LYS A 100 -5.06 23.29 1.36
N LEU A 101 -5.99 22.44 0.94
CA LEU A 101 -5.86 20.99 1.09
C LEU A 101 -4.55 20.47 0.49
N MET A 102 -4.19 20.94 -0.71
CA MET A 102 -2.96 20.51 -1.37
C MET A 102 -1.69 20.89 -0.60
N ASP A 103 -1.67 22.03 0.08
CA ASP A 103 -0.52 22.46 0.89
C ASP A 103 -0.33 21.53 2.09
N ALA A 104 -1.43 21.18 2.77
CA ALA A 104 -1.42 20.22 3.86
C ALA A 104 -1.01 18.81 3.40
N VAL A 105 -1.50 18.36 2.25
CA VAL A 105 -1.11 17.08 1.64
C VAL A 105 0.39 17.05 1.34
N ASN A 106 0.93 18.10 0.72
CA ASN A 106 2.37 18.22 0.46
C ASN A 106 3.19 18.18 1.76
N ALA A 107 2.71 18.83 2.82
CA ALA A 107 3.39 18.81 4.12
C ALA A 107 3.44 17.40 4.71
N VAL A 108 2.33 16.64 4.67
CA VAL A 108 2.31 15.26 5.21
C VAL A 108 3.05 14.26 4.33
N MET A 109 3.19 14.53 3.02
CA MET A 109 4.01 13.73 2.10
C MET A 109 5.51 13.76 2.44
N GLY A 110 5.98 14.73 3.25
CA GLY A 110 7.34 14.73 3.81
C GLY A 110 7.61 13.60 4.81
N TYR A 111 6.57 12.98 5.36
CA TYR A 111 6.68 11.88 6.32
C TYR A 111 6.49 10.53 5.62
N THR A 112 7.36 9.56 5.93
CA THR A 112 7.39 8.24 5.24
C THR A 112 6.71 7.11 6.02
N ASN A 113 6.23 7.39 7.24
CA ASN A 113 5.73 6.39 8.17
C ASN A 113 4.30 5.89 7.89
N TRP A 114 3.58 6.53 6.96
CA TRP A 114 2.22 6.19 6.58
C TRP A 114 2.15 5.72 5.12
N TYR A 115 1.12 4.96 4.77
CA TYR A 115 0.90 4.39 3.43
C TYR A 115 -0.42 4.87 2.81
N GLY A 116 -1.54 4.69 3.52
CA GLY A 116 -2.85 5.16 3.07
C GLY A 116 -3.12 6.59 3.52
N LEU A 117 -3.86 7.35 2.71
CA LEU A 117 -4.36 8.68 3.03
C LEU A 117 -5.89 8.70 2.97
N GLY A 118 -6.51 9.17 4.04
CA GLY A 118 -7.90 9.61 4.09
C GLY A 118 -7.97 11.07 4.51
N ILE A 119 -9.00 11.80 4.10
CA ILE A 119 -9.19 13.20 4.47
C ILE A 119 -10.49 13.32 5.25
N ALA A 120 -10.42 13.95 6.42
CA ALA A 120 -11.52 14.12 7.34
C ALA A 120 -11.86 15.61 7.46
N ASP A 121 -12.99 16.00 6.88
CA ASP A 121 -13.57 17.33 7.04
C ASP A 121 -15.09 17.19 7.23
N LYS A 122 -15.69 18.16 7.93
CA LYS A 122 -17.15 18.23 8.08
C LYS A 122 -17.80 18.68 6.77
N GLU A 123 -17.15 19.60 6.08
CA GLU A 123 -17.56 20.09 4.77
C GLU A 123 -17.18 19.13 3.65
N ASP A 124 -17.94 19.16 2.55
CA ASP A 124 -17.60 18.38 1.37
C ASP A 124 -16.40 19.01 0.65
N ILE A 125 -15.45 18.16 0.29
CA ILE A 125 -14.28 18.56 -0.49
C ILE A 125 -14.66 18.56 -1.97
N ALA A 126 -14.37 19.64 -2.67
CA ALA A 126 -14.66 19.78 -4.09
C ALA A 126 -13.87 18.75 -4.93
N ASP A 127 -14.50 18.22 -5.98
CA ASP A 127 -13.89 17.27 -6.91
C ASP A 127 -12.52 17.71 -7.42
N ASP A 128 -12.38 18.99 -7.78
CA ASP A 128 -11.12 19.53 -8.30
C ASP A 128 -9.98 19.47 -7.28
N ASP A 129 -10.28 19.55 -5.98
CA ASP A 129 -9.28 19.39 -4.93
C ASP A 129 -8.95 17.91 -4.71
N TRP A 130 -9.93 17.01 -4.76
CA TRP A 130 -9.69 15.56 -4.78
C TRP A 130 -8.79 15.14 -5.94
N LEU A 131 -9.02 15.66 -7.15
CA LEU A 131 -8.21 15.35 -8.33
C LEU A 131 -6.76 15.81 -8.17
N LYS A 132 -6.51 16.98 -7.56
CA LYS A 132 -5.15 17.45 -7.26
C LYS A 132 -4.44 16.53 -6.28
N VAL A 133 -5.15 16.09 -5.22
CA VAL A 133 -4.60 15.15 -4.23
C VAL A 133 -4.31 13.80 -4.88
N ALA A 134 -5.23 13.27 -5.68
CA ALA A 134 -5.05 12.03 -6.45
C ALA A 134 -3.81 12.11 -7.35
N ALA A 135 -3.67 13.20 -8.11
CA ALA A 135 -2.49 13.43 -8.96
C ALA A 135 -1.18 13.46 -8.16
N ALA A 136 -1.18 14.09 -6.99
CA ALA A 136 0.00 14.16 -6.13
C ALA A 136 0.38 12.82 -5.52
N VAL A 137 -0.61 12.01 -5.11
CA VAL A 137 -0.38 10.65 -4.60
C VAL A 137 0.13 9.75 -5.71
N GLU A 138 -0.41 9.86 -6.93
CA GLU A 138 0.06 9.13 -8.11
C GLU A 138 1.53 9.44 -8.44
N ALA A 139 1.91 10.72 -8.40
CA ALA A 139 3.25 11.19 -8.70
C ALA A 139 4.27 10.98 -7.56
N SER A 140 3.85 10.44 -6.42
CA SER A 140 4.70 10.33 -5.24
C SER A 140 5.81 9.28 -5.45
N GLY A 141 7.06 9.67 -5.21
CA GLY A 141 8.21 8.74 -5.27
C GLY A 141 8.18 7.67 -4.17
N VAL A 142 7.38 7.87 -3.12
CA VAL A 142 7.14 6.89 -2.06
C VAL A 142 5.74 6.32 -2.27
N SER A 143 5.65 5.00 -2.43
CA SER A 143 4.36 4.31 -2.63
C SER A 143 3.37 4.65 -1.52
N ARG A 144 2.20 5.15 -1.94
CA ARG A 144 1.06 5.59 -1.14
C ARG A 144 -0.23 5.33 -1.91
N ILE A 145 -1.36 5.35 -1.20
CA ILE A 145 -2.69 5.23 -1.78
C ILE A 145 -3.67 6.21 -1.12
N LEU A 146 -4.69 6.63 -1.86
CA LEU A 146 -5.71 7.57 -1.44
C LEU A 146 -7.08 6.89 -1.36
N ALA A 147 -7.79 7.07 -0.25
CA ALA A 147 -9.19 6.68 -0.08
C ALA A 147 -10.11 7.89 -0.25
N ILE A 148 -11.12 7.76 -1.11
CA ILE A 148 -12.15 8.77 -1.35
C ILE A 148 -13.53 8.10 -1.24
N THR A 149 -14.44 8.72 -0.49
CA THR A 149 -15.86 8.36 -0.54
C THR A 149 -16.62 9.45 -1.27
N THR A 150 -17.47 9.08 -2.23
CA THR A 150 -18.38 9.99 -2.92
C THR A 150 -19.82 9.59 -2.65
N ALA A 151 -20.69 10.57 -2.41
CA ALA A 151 -22.13 10.39 -2.32
C ALA A 151 -22.87 11.06 -3.51
N ASP A 152 -22.12 11.55 -4.51
CA ASP A 152 -22.69 12.29 -5.64
C ASP A 152 -23.63 11.37 -6.46
N PRO A 153 -24.95 11.69 -6.56
CA PRO A 153 -25.89 10.89 -7.31
C PRO A 153 -25.53 10.77 -8.80
N ALA A 154 -24.79 11.71 -9.38
CA ALA A 154 -24.30 11.59 -10.76
C ALA A 154 -23.33 10.40 -10.94
N SER A 155 -22.75 9.87 -9.86
CA SER A 155 -21.88 8.70 -9.90
C SER A 155 -22.60 7.45 -10.42
N VAL A 156 -23.90 7.29 -10.14
CA VAL A 156 -24.72 6.15 -10.61
C VAL A 156 -25.42 6.42 -11.95
N GLU A 157 -25.22 7.59 -12.56
CA GLU A 157 -25.80 7.97 -13.84
C GLU A 157 -24.86 7.63 -15.01
N ALA A 158 -25.35 6.84 -15.97
CA ALA A 158 -24.55 6.30 -17.07
C ALA A 158 -23.94 7.36 -18.00
N THR A 159 -24.62 8.51 -18.15
CA THR A 159 -24.22 9.60 -19.06
C THR A 159 -23.37 10.67 -18.37
N SER A 160 -23.21 10.60 -17.03
CA SER A 160 -22.40 11.57 -16.31
C SER A 160 -20.92 11.40 -16.63
N THR A 161 -20.30 12.52 -17.02
CA THR A 161 -18.86 12.67 -17.22
C THR A 161 -18.24 13.70 -16.28
N THR A 162 -19.05 14.28 -15.40
CA THR A 162 -18.64 15.35 -14.47
C THR A 162 -18.42 14.85 -13.06
N ASP A 163 -18.89 13.65 -12.72
CA ASP A 163 -18.69 13.05 -11.40
C ASP A 163 -17.22 12.68 -11.16
N LEU A 164 -16.85 12.66 -9.88
CA LEU A 164 -15.48 12.39 -9.46
C LEU A 164 -14.97 11.02 -9.91
N ALA A 165 -15.80 9.97 -9.83
CA ALA A 165 -15.38 8.63 -10.20
C ALA A 165 -15.03 8.52 -11.69
N TYR A 166 -15.86 9.11 -12.55
CA TYR A 166 -15.57 9.22 -13.98
C TYR A 166 -14.23 9.94 -14.24
N LYS A 167 -14.01 11.10 -13.61
CA LYS A 167 -12.77 11.88 -13.80
C LYS A 167 -11.53 11.14 -13.32
N LEU A 168 -11.60 10.48 -12.16
CA LEU A 168 -10.49 9.67 -11.61
C LEU A 168 -10.16 8.49 -12.53
N LYS A 169 -11.17 7.80 -13.07
CA LYS A 169 -10.99 6.73 -14.06
C LYS A 169 -10.38 7.25 -15.35
N ALA A 170 -10.88 8.37 -15.88
CA ALA A 170 -10.36 8.96 -17.11
C ALA A 170 -8.87 9.33 -16.99
N ALA A 171 -8.43 9.75 -15.79
CA ALA A 171 -7.03 10.01 -15.47
C ALA A 171 -6.19 8.74 -15.22
N LYS A 172 -6.82 7.56 -15.06
CA LYS A 172 -6.19 6.26 -14.79
C LYS A 172 -5.33 6.24 -13.52
N TYR A 173 -5.76 6.90 -12.45
CA TYR A 173 -5.01 6.89 -11.19
C TYR A 173 -4.98 5.50 -10.57
N ALA A 174 -3.80 4.88 -10.55
CA ALA A 174 -3.58 3.54 -10.01
C ALA A 174 -3.39 3.53 -8.49
N ARG A 175 -3.27 4.71 -7.87
CA ARG A 175 -3.11 4.87 -6.42
C ARG A 175 -4.31 5.52 -5.74
N THR A 176 -5.44 5.66 -6.43
CA THR A 176 -6.68 6.21 -5.87
C THR A 176 -7.77 5.15 -5.82
N PHE A 177 -8.36 4.98 -4.65
CA PHE A 177 -9.52 4.13 -4.40
C PHE A 177 -10.72 5.04 -4.12
N VAL A 178 -11.74 4.94 -4.97
CA VAL A 178 -12.99 5.68 -4.82
C VAL A 178 -14.13 4.72 -4.52
N GLN A 179 -14.98 5.08 -3.57
CA GLN A 179 -16.14 4.30 -3.17
C GLN A 179 -17.40 5.18 -3.12
N TYR A 180 -18.48 4.69 -3.69
CA TYR A 180 -19.81 5.27 -3.56
C TYR A 180 -20.44 4.84 -2.23
N SER A 181 -20.87 5.82 -1.43
CA SER A 181 -21.71 5.58 -0.25
C SER A 181 -22.49 6.84 0.10
N THR A 182 -23.81 6.68 0.27
CA THR A 182 -24.72 7.73 0.73
C THR A 182 -24.87 7.72 2.25
N SER A 183 -24.47 6.64 2.91
CA SER A 183 -24.63 6.44 4.36
C SER A 183 -23.45 6.95 5.19
N SER A 184 -22.26 7.09 4.60
CA SER A 184 -21.05 7.51 5.31
C SER A 184 -20.06 8.24 4.40
N LYS A 185 -19.48 9.35 4.90
CA LYS A 185 -18.37 10.07 4.21
C LYS A 185 -17.04 9.30 4.26
N TYR A 186 -16.94 8.26 5.08
CA TYR A 186 -15.70 7.55 5.37
C TYR A 186 -15.75 6.06 4.99
N ALA A 187 -16.71 5.64 4.17
CA ALA A 187 -16.88 4.24 3.78
C ALA A 187 -15.60 3.63 3.18
N ALA A 188 -14.88 4.37 2.33
CA ALA A 188 -13.60 3.91 1.77
C ALA A 188 -12.52 3.63 2.84
N LEU A 189 -12.57 4.30 4.01
CA LEU A 189 -11.66 4.03 5.12
C LEU A 189 -11.99 2.70 5.83
N SER A 190 -13.23 2.23 5.73
CA SER A 190 -13.64 0.90 6.18
C SER A 190 -12.92 -0.18 5.38
N ALA A 191 -12.98 -0.07 4.05
CA ALA A 191 -12.24 -0.95 3.13
C ALA A 191 -10.73 -0.94 3.42
N PHE A 192 -10.15 0.25 3.63
CA PHE A 192 -8.72 0.37 3.97
C PHE A 192 -8.40 -0.27 5.31
N GLY A 193 -9.25 -0.08 6.33
CA GLY A 193 -9.08 -0.77 7.61
C GLY A 193 -9.03 -2.28 7.44
N ARG A 194 -9.84 -2.86 6.55
CA ARG A 194 -9.82 -4.29 6.28
C ARG A 194 -8.52 -4.71 5.59
N ALA A 195 -8.12 -4.00 4.54
CA ALA A 195 -6.85 -4.25 3.82
C ALA A 195 -5.63 -4.12 4.74
N PHE A 196 -5.62 -3.13 5.62
CA PHE A 196 -4.46 -2.80 6.47
C PHE A 196 -4.27 -3.76 7.64
N THR A 197 -5.09 -4.80 7.72
CA THR A 197 -4.91 -5.93 8.65
C THR A 197 -4.08 -7.08 8.07
N VAL A 198 -3.76 -7.02 6.77
CA VAL A 198 -2.90 -8.01 6.11
C VAL A 198 -1.51 -7.99 6.72
N ASN A 199 -1.06 -9.13 7.23
CA ASN A 199 0.29 -9.31 7.73
C ASN A 199 1.14 -10.05 6.70
N PHE A 200 1.84 -9.31 5.84
CA PHE A 200 2.66 -9.88 4.77
C PHE A 200 3.82 -10.80 5.23
N ASN A 201 4.14 -10.81 6.53
CA ASN A 201 5.10 -11.75 7.12
C ASN A 201 4.47 -13.11 7.51
N GLY A 202 3.13 -13.20 7.50
CA GLY A 202 2.41 -14.43 7.77
C GLY A 202 2.29 -15.33 6.55
N SER A 203 1.68 -16.51 6.72
CA SER A 203 1.37 -17.42 5.63
C SER A 203 -0.09 -17.27 5.19
N ASN A 204 -0.32 -17.20 3.87
CA ASN A 204 -1.65 -17.06 3.25
C ASN A 204 -2.50 -15.94 3.85
N THR A 205 -1.92 -14.75 3.98
CA THR A 205 -2.56 -13.60 4.63
C THR A 205 -3.11 -12.57 3.66
N THR A 206 -2.70 -12.60 2.39
CA THR A 206 -3.22 -11.67 1.37
C THR A 206 -4.73 -11.87 1.22
N ILE A 207 -5.46 -10.77 1.00
CA ILE A 207 -6.90 -10.79 0.82
C ILE A 207 -7.27 -9.93 -0.38
N THR A 208 -8.30 -10.32 -1.11
CA THR A 208 -8.99 -9.40 -2.03
C THR A 208 -10.00 -8.55 -1.26
N LEU A 209 -10.26 -7.32 -1.71
CA LEU A 209 -11.27 -6.46 -1.10
C LEU A 209 -12.70 -6.79 -1.54
N LYS A 210 -12.87 -7.45 -2.70
CA LYS A 210 -14.18 -7.97 -3.08
C LYS A 210 -14.71 -8.93 -2.01
N PHE A 211 -16.02 -8.93 -1.79
CA PHE A 211 -16.71 -9.79 -0.80
C PHE A 211 -16.51 -9.39 0.66
N LYS A 212 -15.71 -8.36 0.96
CA LYS A 212 -15.50 -7.93 2.35
C LYS A 212 -16.70 -7.14 2.87
N GLN A 213 -16.87 -7.24 4.19
CA GLN A 213 -17.86 -6.48 4.94
C GLN A 213 -17.27 -5.15 5.35
N GLU A 214 -18.14 -4.16 5.54
CA GLU A 214 -17.77 -2.85 6.07
C GLU A 214 -18.54 -2.56 7.36
N PRO A 215 -18.05 -3.03 8.52
CA PRO A 215 -18.67 -2.76 9.81
C PRO A 215 -18.93 -1.26 10.02
N GLY A 216 -20.16 -0.93 10.41
CA GLY A 216 -20.59 0.46 10.65
C GLY A 216 -21.00 1.24 9.40
N ILE A 217 -20.88 0.65 8.21
CA ILE A 217 -21.36 1.24 6.95
C ILE A 217 -22.68 0.56 6.57
N THR A 218 -23.72 1.37 6.32
CA THR A 218 -24.97 0.86 5.77
C THR A 218 -24.79 0.63 4.28
N TYR A 219 -25.16 -0.56 3.80
CA TYR A 219 -25.07 -0.92 2.40
C TYR A 219 -25.99 -0.08 1.52
N GLU A 220 -25.59 0.09 0.26
CA GLU A 220 -26.43 0.66 -0.78
C GLU A 220 -27.40 -0.38 -1.33
N THR A 221 -28.57 0.09 -1.79
CA THR A 221 -29.53 -0.72 -2.55
C THR A 221 -29.63 -0.14 -3.96
N LEU A 222 -28.93 -0.77 -4.90
CA LEU A 222 -28.82 -0.30 -6.28
C LEU A 222 -29.51 -1.25 -7.25
N THR A 223 -29.99 -0.72 -8.38
CA THR A 223 -30.37 -1.55 -9.53
C THR A 223 -29.13 -2.14 -10.20
N THR A 224 -29.31 -3.20 -10.99
CA THR A 224 -28.23 -3.79 -11.79
C THR A 224 -27.57 -2.77 -12.71
N ASP A 225 -28.36 -1.87 -13.30
CA ASP A 225 -27.84 -0.83 -14.19
C ASP A 225 -26.99 0.20 -13.43
N GLN A 226 -27.44 0.64 -12.25
CA GLN A 226 -26.67 1.55 -11.40
C GLN A 226 -25.34 0.91 -10.93
N ALA A 227 -25.38 -0.36 -10.53
CA ALA A 227 -24.18 -1.10 -10.16
C ALA A 227 -23.22 -1.25 -11.35
N ALA A 228 -23.74 -1.50 -12.56
CA ALA A 228 -22.94 -1.56 -13.78
C ALA A 228 -22.33 -0.20 -14.16
N VAL A 229 -23.01 0.92 -13.87
CA VAL A 229 -22.43 2.26 -14.07
C VAL A 229 -21.25 2.50 -13.14
N LEU A 230 -21.37 2.16 -11.85
CA LEU A 230 -20.27 2.28 -10.90
C LEU A 230 -19.08 1.39 -11.30
N ASP A 231 -19.36 0.14 -11.70
CA ASP A 231 -18.34 -0.80 -12.21
C ASP A 231 -17.64 -0.24 -13.45
N ALA A 232 -18.40 0.30 -14.41
CA ALA A 232 -17.86 0.96 -15.59
C ALA A 232 -17.06 2.22 -15.26
N LYS A 233 -17.23 2.83 -14.08
CA LYS A 233 -16.45 3.98 -13.60
C LYS A 233 -15.31 3.58 -12.65
N ASN A 234 -15.04 2.29 -12.45
CA ASN A 234 -14.10 1.80 -11.43
C ASN A 234 -14.40 2.36 -10.03
N CYS A 235 -15.68 2.61 -9.74
CA CYS A 235 -16.16 3.09 -8.45
C CYS A 235 -16.63 1.91 -7.62
N ASN A 236 -16.07 1.77 -6.43
CA ASN A 236 -16.44 0.70 -5.53
C ASN A 236 -17.74 1.02 -4.81
N VAL A 237 -18.45 0.03 -4.28
CA VAL A 237 -19.67 0.21 -3.51
C VAL A 237 -19.87 -0.97 -2.56
N PHE A 238 -20.32 -0.70 -1.34
CA PHE A 238 -20.80 -1.72 -0.42
C PHE A 238 -22.29 -1.92 -0.65
N VAL A 239 -22.68 -3.01 -1.33
CA VAL A 239 -24.02 -3.18 -1.90
C VAL A 239 -24.67 -4.49 -1.45
N TYR A 240 -25.99 -4.46 -1.28
CA TYR A 240 -26.81 -5.62 -0.94
C TYR A 240 -27.06 -6.54 -2.13
N TYR A 241 -26.94 -7.85 -1.92
CA TYR A 241 -27.27 -8.90 -2.88
C TYR A 241 -28.51 -9.67 -2.44
N GLN A 242 -29.25 -10.23 -3.41
CA GLN A 242 -30.50 -10.98 -3.22
C GLN A 242 -30.34 -12.33 -2.48
N ASN A 243 -29.19 -12.59 -1.88
CA ASN A 243 -28.89 -13.72 -1.01
C ASN A 243 -28.78 -13.31 0.48
N ASP A 244 -29.34 -12.15 0.82
CA ASP A 244 -29.32 -11.54 2.16
C ASP A 244 -27.92 -11.23 2.69
N THR A 245 -26.98 -10.94 1.79
CA THR A 245 -25.63 -10.50 2.14
C THR A 245 -25.30 -9.17 1.46
N ALA A 246 -24.58 -8.30 2.17
CA ALA A 246 -23.97 -7.12 1.56
C ALA A 246 -22.48 -7.36 1.37
N ILE A 247 -21.89 -6.88 0.29
CA ILE A 247 -20.46 -7.03 0.02
C ILE A 247 -19.87 -5.77 -0.61
N LEU A 248 -18.58 -5.57 -0.41
CA LEU A 248 -17.81 -4.60 -1.17
C LEU A 248 -17.56 -5.13 -2.58
N GLN A 249 -17.90 -4.31 -3.57
CA GLN A 249 -17.68 -4.52 -5.00
C GLN A 249 -16.87 -3.33 -5.54
N GLN A 250 -15.86 -3.47 -6.41
CA GLN A 250 -15.11 -4.68 -6.77
C GLN A 250 -13.80 -4.82 -5.97
N GLY A 251 -13.38 -3.80 -5.24
CA GLY A 251 -12.04 -3.72 -4.67
C GLY A 251 -10.98 -3.33 -5.69
N VAL A 252 -11.27 -2.34 -6.55
CA VAL A 252 -10.36 -1.84 -7.60
C VAL A 252 -9.93 -0.41 -7.36
N MET A 253 -8.75 -0.04 -7.86
CA MET A 253 -8.30 1.34 -7.97
C MET A 253 -9.02 2.03 -9.15
N SER A 254 -8.99 3.35 -9.21
CA SER A 254 -9.60 4.11 -10.31
C SER A 254 -9.00 3.77 -11.68
N SER A 255 -7.76 3.27 -11.76
CA SER A 255 -7.17 2.73 -13.00
C SER A 255 -7.83 1.43 -13.49
N GLY A 256 -8.51 0.69 -12.60
CA GLY A 256 -9.02 -0.66 -12.83
C GLY A 256 -8.11 -1.76 -12.28
N ASP A 257 -6.90 -1.43 -11.82
CA ASP A 257 -6.02 -2.39 -11.14
C ASP A 257 -6.69 -2.88 -9.85
N PHE A 258 -6.53 -4.16 -9.53
CA PHE A 258 -7.02 -4.69 -8.26
C PHE A 258 -6.25 -4.09 -7.08
N PHE A 259 -6.98 -3.70 -6.04
CA PHE A 259 -6.40 -3.07 -4.86
C PHE A 259 -5.33 -3.97 -4.21
N ASP A 260 -5.63 -5.27 -4.10
CA ASP A 260 -4.78 -6.23 -3.41
C ASP A 260 -3.45 -6.48 -4.14
N GLU A 261 -3.47 -6.45 -5.47
CA GLU A 261 -2.24 -6.48 -6.27
C GLU A 261 -1.40 -5.24 -6.04
N ARG A 262 -2.03 -4.05 -6.05
CA ARG A 262 -1.31 -2.77 -5.86
C ARG A 262 -0.69 -2.69 -4.47
N HIS A 263 -1.45 -3.03 -3.43
CA HIS A 263 -1.02 -3.03 -2.04
C HIS A 263 0.09 -4.05 -1.78
N GLY A 264 -0.07 -5.28 -2.29
CA GLY A 264 0.94 -6.33 -2.16
C GLY A 264 2.24 -6.03 -2.91
N LEU A 265 2.17 -5.49 -4.12
CA LEU A 265 3.35 -5.10 -4.90
C LEU A 265 4.11 -3.93 -4.27
N ASP A 266 3.40 -2.94 -3.73
CA ASP A 266 4.03 -1.84 -3.00
C ASP A 266 4.79 -2.35 -1.76
N TRP A 267 4.22 -3.31 -1.02
CA TRP A 267 4.91 -4.00 0.06
C TRP A 267 6.14 -4.75 -0.44
N LEU A 268 6.01 -5.56 -1.49
CA LEU A 268 7.09 -6.39 -2.02
C LEU A 268 8.28 -5.54 -2.48
N GLN A 269 8.02 -4.43 -3.17
CA GLN A 269 9.05 -3.48 -3.58
C GLN A 269 9.85 -2.97 -2.37
N ASN A 270 9.18 -2.53 -1.32
CA ASN A 270 9.86 -2.05 -0.12
C ASN A 270 10.58 -3.17 0.64
N TYR A 271 9.98 -4.36 0.70
CA TYR A 271 10.55 -5.51 1.38
C TYR A 271 11.87 -5.96 0.73
N VAL A 272 11.89 -6.10 -0.60
CA VAL A 272 13.12 -6.41 -1.36
C VAL A 272 14.16 -5.31 -1.18
N GLN A 273 13.75 -4.03 -1.28
CA GLN A 273 14.67 -2.90 -1.12
C GLN A 273 15.32 -2.87 0.26
N THR A 274 14.54 -3.04 1.33
CA THR A 274 15.05 -3.04 2.71
C THR A 274 15.97 -4.23 2.96
N ASN A 275 15.61 -5.43 2.51
CA ASN A 275 16.43 -6.62 2.69
C ASN A 275 17.76 -6.53 1.95
N LEU A 276 17.75 -6.04 0.72
CA LEU A 276 18.96 -5.88 -0.09
C LEU A 276 19.87 -4.77 0.49
N TYR A 277 19.28 -3.67 0.96
CA TYR A 277 20.02 -2.64 1.69
C TYR A 277 20.68 -3.20 2.95
N ASN A 278 19.92 -3.95 3.77
CA ASN A 278 20.42 -4.55 5.00
C ASN A 278 21.56 -5.54 4.73
N LEU A 279 21.46 -6.36 3.69
CA LEU A 279 22.54 -7.25 3.29
C LEU A 279 23.85 -6.49 3.04
N LEU A 280 23.78 -5.37 2.33
CA LEU A 280 24.94 -4.54 2.02
C LEU A 280 25.45 -3.79 3.25
N TYR A 281 24.55 -3.26 4.07
CA TYR A 281 24.86 -2.41 5.21
C TYR A 281 25.42 -3.17 6.41
N THR A 282 24.87 -4.35 6.72
CA THR A 282 25.28 -5.14 7.89
C THR A 282 26.41 -6.13 7.57
N SER A 283 26.86 -6.21 6.32
CA SER A 283 28.00 -7.05 5.96
C SER A 283 29.26 -6.48 6.61
N THR A 284 29.83 -7.22 7.58
CA THR A 284 31.07 -6.84 8.27
C THR A 284 32.29 -6.87 7.36
N THR A 285 32.20 -7.62 6.27
CA THR A 285 33.15 -7.65 5.16
C THR A 285 32.51 -7.07 3.90
N LYS A 286 33.30 -6.86 2.82
CA LYS A 286 32.75 -6.44 1.53
C LYS A 286 31.91 -7.56 0.89
N VAL A 287 30.85 -7.19 0.18
CA VAL A 287 30.28 -8.05 -0.87
C VAL A 287 31.17 -7.88 -2.11
N PRO A 288 31.97 -8.90 -2.51
CA PRO A 288 32.93 -8.74 -3.59
C PRO A 288 32.22 -8.64 -4.95
N GLN A 289 32.77 -7.85 -5.89
CA GLN A 289 32.35 -7.83 -7.30
C GLN A 289 32.87 -9.07 -8.03
N THR A 290 32.41 -10.23 -7.60
CA THR A 290 32.67 -11.56 -8.17
C THR A 290 31.34 -12.29 -8.32
N ASP A 291 31.25 -13.31 -9.15
CA ASP A 291 29.99 -14.03 -9.35
C ASP A 291 29.42 -14.56 -8.03
N ALA A 292 30.28 -15.03 -7.10
CA ALA A 292 29.86 -15.42 -5.75
C ALA A 292 29.21 -14.28 -4.94
N GLY A 293 29.68 -13.05 -5.11
CA GLY A 293 29.08 -11.87 -4.49
C GLY A 293 27.73 -11.51 -5.11
N VAL A 294 27.59 -11.66 -6.43
CA VAL A 294 26.31 -11.49 -7.13
C VAL A 294 25.32 -12.59 -6.73
N THR A 295 25.77 -13.84 -6.61
CA THR A 295 24.95 -14.95 -6.07
C THR A 295 24.45 -14.60 -4.66
N ARG A 296 25.26 -13.97 -3.81
CA ARG A 296 24.82 -13.53 -2.47
C ARG A 296 23.70 -12.48 -2.54
N LEU A 297 23.75 -11.55 -3.50
CA LEU A 297 22.68 -10.58 -3.72
C LEU A 297 21.41 -11.26 -4.25
N LEU A 298 21.56 -12.16 -5.23
CA LEU A 298 20.46 -12.96 -5.81
C LEU A 298 19.74 -13.75 -4.72
N SER A 299 20.46 -14.49 -3.87
CA SER A 299 19.86 -15.28 -2.80
C SER A 299 19.07 -14.43 -1.79
N ASN A 300 19.46 -13.18 -1.55
CA ASN A 300 18.70 -12.28 -0.68
C ASN A 300 17.41 -11.77 -1.34
N VAL A 301 17.43 -11.54 -2.65
CA VAL A 301 16.22 -11.25 -3.42
C VAL A 301 15.31 -12.47 -3.45
N GLU A 302 15.84 -13.67 -3.68
CA GLU A 302 15.07 -14.93 -3.63
C GLU A 302 14.38 -15.13 -2.28
N GLN A 303 15.08 -14.91 -1.15
CA GLN A 303 14.45 -14.97 0.19
C GLN A 303 13.28 -13.99 0.34
N SER A 304 13.38 -12.82 -0.27
CA SER A 304 12.29 -11.84 -0.24
C SER A 304 11.10 -12.30 -1.09
N MET A 305 11.37 -12.94 -2.24
CA MET A 305 10.35 -13.53 -3.10
C MET A 305 9.70 -14.77 -2.47
N ASP A 306 10.44 -15.60 -1.75
CA ASP A 306 9.89 -16.73 -0.99
C ASP A 306 8.85 -16.27 0.04
N GLN A 307 9.05 -15.12 0.67
CA GLN A 307 8.05 -14.55 1.57
C GLN A 307 6.78 -14.13 0.82
N SER A 308 6.90 -13.61 -0.41
CA SER A 308 5.75 -13.27 -1.26
C SER A 308 4.95 -14.49 -1.72
N VAL A 309 5.60 -15.64 -1.86
CA VAL A 309 4.92 -16.92 -2.11
C VAL A 309 4.23 -17.38 -0.83
N THR A 310 4.95 -17.33 0.29
CA THR A 310 4.46 -17.77 1.61
C THR A 310 3.19 -17.03 2.03
N ASN A 311 3.13 -15.72 1.81
CA ASN A 311 1.99 -14.91 2.18
C ASN A 311 0.81 -14.99 1.21
N GLY A 312 0.98 -15.63 0.05
CA GLY A 312 -0.05 -15.85 -0.96
C GLY A 312 -0.14 -14.75 -2.04
N LEU A 313 0.82 -13.84 -2.14
CA LEU A 313 0.85 -12.81 -3.19
C LEU A 313 1.29 -13.40 -4.55
N VAL A 314 2.32 -14.25 -4.53
CA VAL A 314 2.92 -14.88 -5.71
C VAL A 314 2.61 -16.38 -5.71
N ALA A 315 2.34 -16.94 -6.89
CA ALA A 315 2.07 -18.38 -7.02
C ALA A 315 2.68 -18.93 -8.30
N ALA A 316 2.81 -20.26 -8.35
CA ALA A 316 3.27 -20.96 -9.55
C ALA A 316 2.38 -20.66 -10.75
N GLY A 317 2.97 -20.59 -11.94
CA GLY A 317 2.22 -20.35 -13.17
C GLY A 317 3.12 -20.26 -14.39
N VAL A 318 2.54 -19.84 -15.51
CA VAL A 318 3.25 -19.70 -16.79
C VAL A 318 3.68 -18.25 -16.98
N TRP A 319 4.93 -18.05 -17.38
CA TRP A 319 5.46 -16.76 -17.77
C TRP A 319 4.97 -16.38 -19.17
N ASN A 320 4.28 -15.26 -19.29
CA ASN A 320 3.77 -14.75 -20.56
C ASN A 320 4.48 -13.46 -21.00
N GLY A 321 5.52 -13.04 -20.29
CA GLY A 321 6.29 -11.84 -20.61
C GLY A 321 7.40 -12.10 -21.62
N GLY A 322 8.23 -11.08 -21.87
CA GLY A 322 9.39 -11.20 -22.75
C GLY A 322 10.54 -12.03 -22.13
N PRO A 323 11.57 -12.35 -22.93
CA PRO A 323 12.69 -13.16 -22.47
C PRO A 323 13.51 -12.46 -21.38
N ILE A 324 13.90 -13.20 -20.34
CA ILE A 324 14.76 -12.73 -19.24
C ILE A 324 15.76 -13.84 -18.89
N GLY A 325 17.05 -13.61 -19.15
CA GLY A 325 18.07 -14.64 -18.89
C GLY A 325 17.79 -15.91 -19.71
N GLN A 326 17.48 -17.01 -19.03
CA GLN A 326 17.10 -18.29 -19.64
C GLN A 326 15.58 -18.52 -19.69
N LEU A 327 14.77 -17.56 -19.21
CA LEU A 327 13.32 -17.65 -19.18
C LEU A 327 12.72 -17.11 -20.47
N ASP A 328 11.91 -17.91 -21.15
CA ASP A 328 11.15 -17.55 -22.34
C ASP A 328 9.63 -17.56 -22.08
N SER A 329 8.86 -16.94 -22.98
CA SER A 329 7.40 -16.97 -22.91
C SER A 329 6.88 -18.41 -23.08
N GLY A 330 6.00 -18.84 -22.19
CA GLY A 330 5.50 -20.21 -22.11
C GLY A 330 6.19 -21.06 -21.05
N ASP A 331 7.30 -20.60 -20.48
CA ASP A 331 8.00 -21.34 -19.43
C ASP A 331 7.22 -21.36 -18.11
N THR A 332 7.37 -22.45 -17.37
CA THR A 332 6.73 -22.62 -16.07
C THR A 332 7.59 -22.04 -14.95
N LEU A 333 7.03 -21.09 -14.20
CA LEU A 333 7.59 -20.58 -12.95
C LEU A 333 7.13 -21.48 -11.80
N THR A 334 7.80 -22.60 -11.56
CA THR A 334 7.39 -23.57 -10.52
C THR A 334 7.38 -22.97 -9.11
N LYS A 335 8.31 -22.06 -8.80
CA LYS A 335 8.32 -21.29 -7.53
C LYS A 335 7.38 -20.08 -7.55
N GLY A 336 6.77 -19.78 -8.69
CA GLY A 336 6.03 -18.53 -8.95
C GLY A 336 6.90 -17.34 -9.34
N TYR A 337 8.23 -17.44 -9.23
CA TYR A 337 9.16 -16.42 -9.66
C TYR A 337 10.47 -17.01 -10.21
N TYR A 338 11.22 -16.18 -10.95
CA TYR A 338 12.56 -16.43 -11.49
C TYR A 338 13.41 -15.18 -11.27
N VAL A 339 14.60 -15.35 -10.70
CA VAL A 339 15.54 -14.25 -10.43
C VAL A 339 16.78 -14.46 -11.31
N TYR A 340 17.22 -13.39 -11.97
CA TYR A 340 18.36 -13.40 -12.86
C TYR A 340 19.25 -12.18 -12.65
N ALA A 341 20.56 -12.37 -12.75
CA ALA A 341 21.52 -11.30 -12.94
C ALA A 341 22.54 -11.75 -13.97
N GLN A 342 22.95 -10.82 -14.84
CA GLN A 342 24.00 -11.10 -15.83
C GLN A 342 25.34 -11.44 -15.15
N PRO A 343 26.17 -12.33 -15.73
CA PRO A 343 27.50 -12.61 -15.24
C PRO A 343 28.37 -11.36 -15.12
N ILE A 344 29.27 -11.29 -14.15
CA ILE A 344 30.16 -10.12 -13.99
C ILE A 344 31.08 -9.93 -15.20
N SER A 345 31.39 -11.00 -15.94
CA SER A 345 32.16 -10.93 -17.18
C SER A 345 31.50 -10.09 -18.27
N GLU A 346 30.17 -9.99 -18.26
CA GLU A 346 29.38 -9.25 -19.25
C GLU A 346 29.08 -7.82 -18.79
N GLN A 347 29.40 -7.47 -17.55
CA GLN A 347 29.18 -6.14 -17.01
C GLN A 347 30.20 -5.13 -17.57
N ALA A 348 29.70 -3.97 -18.00
CA ALA A 348 30.52 -2.87 -18.47
C ALA A 348 31.61 -2.47 -17.45
N GLN A 349 32.83 -2.25 -17.94
CA GLN A 349 33.97 -1.89 -17.09
C GLN A 349 33.70 -0.61 -16.28
N ALA A 350 33.07 0.41 -16.88
CA ALA A 350 32.72 1.65 -16.19
C ALA A 350 31.81 1.43 -14.97
N ASP A 351 30.85 0.50 -15.05
CA ASP A 351 29.97 0.18 -13.92
C ASP A 351 30.69 -0.63 -12.84
N ARG A 352 31.63 -1.49 -13.23
CA ARG A 352 32.50 -2.21 -12.28
C ARG A 352 33.39 -1.24 -11.51
N GLU A 353 34.01 -0.30 -12.20
CA GLU A 353 34.84 0.77 -11.60
C GLU A 353 34.00 1.69 -10.69
N ALA A 354 32.75 1.97 -11.08
CA ALA A 354 31.77 2.69 -10.25
C ALA A 354 31.15 1.84 -9.12
N ARG A 355 31.60 0.60 -8.94
CA ARG A 355 31.16 -0.33 -7.88
C ARG A 355 29.68 -0.67 -7.90
N LYS A 356 29.05 -0.66 -9.08
CA LYS A 356 27.66 -1.07 -9.24
C LYS A 356 27.57 -2.59 -9.39
N ALA A 357 26.57 -3.20 -8.77
CA ALA A 357 26.23 -4.59 -9.05
C ALA A 357 25.57 -4.70 -10.44
N PRO A 358 25.67 -5.85 -11.12
CA PRO A 358 24.81 -6.15 -12.26
C PRO A 358 23.33 -6.00 -11.89
N VAL A 359 22.51 -5.63 -12.87
CA VAL A 359 21.06 -5.49 -12.66
C VAL A 359 20.48 -6.86 -12.30
N ILE A 360 19.77 -6.92 -11.19
CA ILE A 360 18.98 -8.09 -10.79
C ILE A 360 17.57 -7.89 -11.35
N GLN A 361 17.10 -8.87 -12.12
CA GLN A 361 15.77 -8.91 -12.69
C GLN A 361 14.97 -10.02 -12.02
N VAL A 362 13.70 -9.76 -11.73
CA VAL A 362 12.76 -10.74 -11.19
C VAL A 362 11.57 -10.83 -12.12
N ALA A 363 11.31 -12.01 -12.66
CA ALA A 363 10.04 -12.36 -13.28
C ALA A 363 9.18 -13.05 -12.21
N CYS A 364 7.93 -12.62 -12.01
CA CYS A 364 7.03 -13.27 -11.06
C CYS A 364 5.60 -13.33 -11.59
N LYS A 365 4.83 -14.28 -11.05
CA LYS A 365 3.42 -14.47 -11.35
C LYS A 365 2.60 -14.23 -10.08
N LEU A 366 1.74 -13.21 -10.12
CA LEU A 366 0.77 -12.99 -9.05
C LEU A 366 -0.24 -14.14 -8.99
N ALA A 367 -0.64 -14.52 -7.79
CA ALA A 367 -1.68 -15.52 -7.56
C ALA A 367 -3.05 -15.05 -8.08
N GLY A 368 -3.31 -13.74 -7.96
CA GLY A 368 -4.60 -13.13 -8.26
C GLY A 368 -5.72 -13.60 -7.32
N ALA A 369 -6.94 -13.14 -7.58
CA ALA A 369 -8.13 -13.59 -6.86
C ALA A 369 -9.27 -13.89 -7.85
N VAL A 370 -10.00 -14.97 -7.63
CA VAL A 370 -11.18 -15.31 -8.43
C VAL A 370 -12.36 -14.49 -7.94
N HIS A 371 -12.94 -13.69 -8.84
CA HIS A 371 -14.04 -12.76 -8.53
C HIS A 371 -15.39 -13.16 -9.12
N PHE A 372 -15.38 -14.07 -10.09
CA PHE A 372 -16.55 -14.55 -10.82
C PHE A 372 -16.35 -16.02 -11.20
N ALA A 373 -17.42 -16.79 -11.31
CA ALA A 373 -17.38 -18.19 -11.73
C ALA A 373 -18.69 -18.57 -12.43
N ASP A 374 -18.58 -19.26 -13.57
CA ASP A 374 -19.71 -19.79 -14.34
C ASP A 374 -19.67 -21.32 -14.36
N VAL A 375 -20.83 -21.98 -14.20
CA VAL A 375 -20.97 -23.43 -14.28
C VAL A 375 -22.04 -23.80 -15.30
N GLN A 376 -21.65 -24.51 -16.35
CA GLN A 376 -22.58 -25.05 -17.35
C GLN A 376 -22.88 -26.52 -17.04
N ILE A 377 -24.17 -26.85 -16.87
CA ILE A 377 -24.64 -28.23 -16.68
C ILE A 377 -25.27 -28.71 -17.98
N ASN A 378 -24.62 -29.65 -18.65
CA ASN A 378 -25.15 -30.31 -19.85
C ASN A 378 -25.77 -31.66 -19.46
N VAL A 379 -27.05 -31.86 -19.77
CA VAL A 379 -27.79 -33.09 -19.46
C VAL A 379 -28.04 -33.87 -20.74
N VAL A 380 -27.68 -35.15 -20.75
CA VAL A 380 -28.05 -36.11 -21.79
C VAL A 380 -29.09 -37.06 -21.18
N ARG A 381 -30.16 -37.36 -21.94
CA ARG A 381 -31.21 -38.28 -21.49
C ARG A 381 -30.76 -39.73 -21.54
#